data_AF-A0A9D7X0A9-F1
#
_entry.id   AF-A0A9D7X0A9-F1
#
_cell.length_a   1.000
_cell.length_b   1.000
_cell.length_c   1.000
_cell.angle_alpha   90.00
_cell.angle_beta   90.00
_cell.angle_gamma   90.00
#
_symmetry.space_group_name_H-M   'P 1'
#
loop_
_entity.id
_entity.type
_entity.pdbx_description
1 polymer ?
#
loop_
_entity_poly.entity_id
_entity_poly.type
_entity_poly.pdbx_seq_one_letter_code
_entity_poly.pdbx_strand_id
1 'polypeptide(L)'
;MDALWVIISFIGILVSFLLLWRVTKSFFIPSLDIIASKLRMSSNMAGATLMAAGSSAPELSIAVFAVLRPGEHLEIGLGTIIGSAVFNMLVIVGVVAVIKKAVLKWQPIARDLLSYFITIILLSLIMLNGSIGLLESLALFFMYILYIVFVFFYQRIFPYKIKPDEFVEERDTPENQSLIARKIKPVDRFLQWLFPDEKYYLPVFFISILIISGLSIILVESTIIISEAIGIPEIFIAITIIAVGTSIPDLISSAIVARQGRGEMAISNAVGSNVFDILVGIGLPALIFLLINGGTILVNNERFLPSIVVLFGSILIIFVFLLINRWKLGIKEGVFLLIIYLLFIVWEIRGVWLMD
;
A
#
# COMPACT_ATOMS: atom_id res chain seq x y z
N MET A 1 8.67 -16.18 -27.66
CA MET A 1 7.42 -15.59 -27.16
C MET A 1 6.94 -14.57 -28.17
N ASP A 2 5.65 -14.57 -28.53
CA ASP A 2 5.16 -13.70 -29.61
C ASP A 2 5.16 -12.24 -29.15
N ALA A 3 5.75 -11.34 -29.95
CA ALA A 3 5.82 -9.91 -29.63
C ALA A 3 4.43 -9.28 -29.39
N LEU A 4 3.37 -9.87 -29.97
CA LEU A 4 1.99 -9.50 -29.72
C LEU A 4 1.58 -9.67 -28.25
N TRP A 5 1.94 -10.79 -27.62
CA TRP A 5 1.61 -11.04 -26.22
C TRP A 5 2.31 -10.06 -25.28
N VAL A 6 3.56 -9.71 -25.57
CA VAL A 6 4.31 -8.70 -24.79
C VAL A 6 3.63 -7.33 -24.86
N ILE A 7 3.19 -6.91 -26.04
CA ILE A 7 2.46 -5.64 -26.22
C ILE A 7 1.11 -5.68 -25.49
N ILE A 8 0.36 -6.79 -25.61
CA ILE A 8 -0.91 -6.99 -24.91
C ILE A 8 -0.70 -6.90 -23.39
N SER A 9 0.33 -7.55 -22.84
CA SER A 9 0.65 -7.51 -21.42
C SER A 9 1.03 -6.10 -20.97
N PHE A 10 1.82 -5.36 -21.76
CA PHE A 10 2.15 -3.98 -21.42
C PHE A 10 0.90 -3.07 -21.36
N ILE A 11 0.00 -3.22 -22.33
CA ILE A 11 -1.30 -2.52 -22.32
C ILE A 11 -2.15 -3.00 -21.13
N GLY A 12 -2.15 -4.29 -20.85
CA GLY A 12 -2.85 -4.92 -19.73
C GLY A 12 -2.44 -4.31 -18.39
N ILE A 13 -1.14 -4.16 -18.13
CA ILE A 13 -0.62 -3.48 -16.92
C ILE A 13 -1.14 -2.05 -16.83
N LEU A 14 -1.00 -1.25 -17.89
CA LEU A 14 -1.41 0.15 -17.89
C LEU A 14 -2.93 0.31 -17.64
N VAL A 15 -3.73 -0.53 -18.29
CA VAL A 15 -5.20 -0.54 -18.10
C VAL A 15 -5.56 -1.01 -16.69
N SER A 16 -4.89 -2.05 -16.17
CA SER A 16 -5.10 -2.54 -14.81
C SER A 16 -4.79 -1.46 -13.79
N PHE A 17 -3.67 -0.74 -13.87
CA PHE A 17 -3.39 0.37 -12.95
C PHE A 17 -4.45 1.47 -13.03
N LEU A 18 -4.89 1.85 -14.23
CA LEU A 18 -5.91 2.88 -14.41
C LEU A 18 -7.26 2.46 -13.80
N LEU A 19 -7.68 1.21 -14.02
CA LEU A 19 -8.93 0.68 -13.49
C LEU A 19 -8.86 0.43 -11.98
N LEU A 20 -7.75 -0.12 -11.47
CA LEU A 20 -7.51 -0.32 -10.03
C LEU A 20 -7.59 1.02 -9.31
N TRP A 21 -6.86 2.03 -9.78
CA TRP A 21 -6.95 3.39 -9.27
C TRP A 21 -8.40 3.88 -9.21
N ARG A 22 -9.13 3.76 -10.32
CA ARG A 22 -10.47 4.32 -10.44
C ARG A 22 -11.50 3.59 -9.58
N VAL A 23 -11.39 2.27 -9.49
CA VAL A 23 -12.28 1.43 -8.67
C VAL A 23 -12.02 1.68 -7.19
N THR A 24 -10.75 1.63 -6.77
CA THR A 24 -10.34 1.86 -5.39
C THR A 24 -10.75 3.26 -4.93
N LYS A 25 -10.41 4.29 -5.70
CA LYS A 25 -10.67 5.70 -5.33
C LYS A 25 -12.15 6.03 -5.26
N SER A 26 -12.93 5.63 -6.26
CA SER A 26 -14.28 6.18 -6.43
C SER A 26 -15.41 5.30 -5.94
N PHE A 27 -15.13 4.04 -5.60
CA PHE A 27 -16.15 3.11 -5.13
C PHE A 27 -15.72 2.46 -3.83
N PHE A 28 -14.50 1.93 -3.76
CA PHE A 28 -14.05 1.17 -2.60
C PHE A 28 -13.81 2.05 -1.36
N ILE A 29 -12.94 3.07 -1.46
CA ILE A 29 -12.65 4.00 -0.36
C ILE A 29 -13.93 4.72 0.14
N PRO A 30 -14.80 5.27 -0.74
CA PRO A 30 -16.05 5.88 -0.29
C PRO A 30 -16.98 4.92 0.46
N SER A 31 -17.02 3.63 0.06
CA SER A 31 -17.79 2.63 0.79
C SER A 31 -17.21 2.38 2.19
N LEU A 32 -15.88 2.40 2.33
CA LEU A 32 -15.17 2.31 3.61
C LEU A 32 -15.37 3.56 4.47
N ASP A 33 -15.48 4.75 3.89
CA ASP A 33 -15.80 6.00 4.61
C ASP A 33 -17.17 5.91 5.30
N ILE A 34 -18.17 5.38 4.59
CA ILE A 34 -19.50 5.16 5.15
C ILE A 34 -19.45 4.11 6.26
N ILE A 35 -18.62 3.07 6.14
CA ILE A 35 -18.42 2.08 7.20
C ILE A 35 -17.73 2.69 8.42
N ALA A 36 -16.64 3.44 8.21
CA ALA A 36 -15.85 4.08 9.27
C ALA A 36 -16.67 5.10 10.06
N SER A 37 -17.50 5.89 9.38
CA SER A 37 -18.41 6.85 10.01
C SER A 37 -19.49 6.15 10.85
N LYS A 38 -20.08 5.05 10.37
CA LYS A 38 -21.02 4.22 11.15
C LYS A 38 -20.36 3.60 12.39
N LEU A 39 -19.08 3.27 12.31
CA LEU A 39 -18.27 2.78 13.44
C LEU A 39 -17.76 3.91 14.36
N ARG A 40 -18.09 5.17 14.06
CA ARG A 40 -17.68 6.37 14.83
C ARG A 40 -16.18 6.48 15.03
N MET A 41 -15.40 6.13 14.01
CA MET A 41 -13.95 6.22 14.04
C MET A 41 -13.50 7.69 13.92
N SER A 42 -12.36 8.05 14.53
CA SER A 42 -11.70 9.35 14.29
C SER A 42 -10.97 9.30 12.94
N SER A 43 -10.64 10.46 12.32
CA SER A 43 -9.91 10.48 11.04
C SER A 43 -8.62 9.66 11.10
N ASN A 44 -7.84 9.81 12.18
CA ASN A 44 -6.57 9.10 12.35
C ASN A 44 -6.76 7.60 12.64
N MET A 45 -7.87 7.17 13.25
CA MET A 45 -8.15 5.74 13.40
C MET A 45 -8.63 5.13 12.09
N ALA A 46 -9.51 5.83 11.36
CA ALA A 46 -9.97 5.40 10.04
C ALA A 46 -8.80 5.33 9.06
N GLY A 47 -7.96 6.37 9.03
CA GLY A 47 -6.72 6.45 8.26
C GLY A 47 -5.79 5.28 8.54
N ALA A 48 -5.48 5.03 9.82
CA ALA A 48 -4.55 3.96 10.21
C ALA A 48 -5.09 2.52 10.04
N THR A 49 -6.39 2.34 9.78
CA THR A 49 -7.02 1.01 9.75
C THR A 49 -7.86 0.76 8.50
N LEU A 50 -9.13 1.20 8.46
CA LEU A 50 -10.05 0.89 7.35
C LEU A 50 -9.61 1.53 6.04
N MET A 51 -9.16 2.79 6.05
CA MET A 51 -8.67 3.47 4.85
C MET A 51 -7.39 2.83 4.35
N ALA A 52 -6.45 2.56 5.26
CA ALA A 52 -5.22 1.84 4.98
C ALA A 52 -5.47 0.47 4.34
N ALA A 53 -6.40 -0.32 4.88
CA ALA A 53 -6.81 -1.60 4.29
C ALA A 53 -7.49 -1.41 2.92
N GLY A 54 -8.22 -0.30 2.76
CA GLY A 54 -8.89 0.09 1.53
C GLY A 54 -7.94 0.39 0.38
N SER A 55 -6.96 1.25 0.64
CA SER A 55 -5.90 1.59 -0.28
C SER A 55 -5.07 0.38 -0.69
N SER A 56 -4.80 -0.51 0.27
CA SER A 56 -3.97 -1.72 0.12
C SER A 56 -4.69 -2.92 -0.50
N ALA A 57 -5.94 -2.77 -0.94
CA ALA A 57 -6.68 -3.90 -1.54
C ALA A 57 -6.04 -4.46 -2.83
N PRO A 58 -5.50 -3.65 -3.75
CA PRO A 58 -4.75 -4.17 -4.89
C PRO A 58 -3.56 -5.04 -4.47
N GLU A 59 -2.75 -4.57 -3.52
CA GLU A 59 -1.60 -5.29 -2.96
C GLU A 59 -2.01 -6.63 -2.36
N LEU A 60 -3.04 -6.64 -1.50
CA LEU A 60 -3.59 -7.86 -0.92
C LEU A 60 -4.10 -8.82 -2.01
N SER A 61 -4.84 -8.32 -3.01
CA SER A 61 -5.35 -9.14 -4.11
C SER A 61 -4.22 -9.76 -4.94
N ILE A 62 -3.15 -9.00 -5.22
CA ILE A 62 -1.95 -9.51 -5.90
C ILE A 62 -1.28 -10.60 -5.05
N ALA A 63 -1.11 -10.37 -3.75
CA ALA A 63 -0.47 -11.34 -2.86
C ALA A 63 -1.29 -12.63 -2.71
N VAL A 64 -2.63 -12.53 -2.59
CA VAL A 64 -3.54 -13.69 -2.60
C VAL A 64 -3.40 -14.46 -3.92
N PHE A 65 -3.44 -13.76 -5.06
CA PHE A 65 -3.36 -14.42 -6.36
C PHE A 65 -2.00 -15.09 -6.60
N ALA A 66 -0.89 -14.43 -6.27
CA ALA A 66 0.46 -14.96 -6.40
C ALA A 66 0.64 -16.31 -5.67
N VAL A 67 -0.04 -16.46 -4.54
CA VAL A 67 -0.01 -17.66 -3.71
C VAL A 67 -0.94 -18.77 -4.21
N LEU A 68 -2.12 -18.41 -4.73
CA LEU A 68 -3.07 -19.38 -5.25
C LEU A 68 -2.69 -19.92 -6.63
N ARG A 69 -1.77 -19.24 -7.31
CA ARG A 69 -1.33 -19.61 -8.64
C ARG A 69 -0.28 -20.73 -8.62
N PRO A 70 -0.46 -21.82 -9.40
CA PRO A 70 0.57 -22.83 -9.60
C PRO A 70 1.80 -22.20 -10.31
N GLY A 71 3.02 -22.36 -9.76
CA GLY A 71 4.25 -21.88 -10.41
C GLY A 71 5.24 -21.07 -9.56
N GLU A 72 5.17 -21.12 -8.22
CA GLU A 72 6.12 -20.45 -7.31
C GLU A 72 6.22 -18.91 -7.45
N HIS A 73 5.16 -18.23 -7.92
CA HIS A 73 5.13 -16.76 -8.08
C HIS A 73 4.95 -15.97 -6.77
N LEU A 74 5.15 -16.61 -5.61
CA LEU A 74 5.05 -15.98 -4.29
C LEU A 74 5.91 -14.71 -4.19
N GLU A 75 7.10 -14.74 -4.81
CA GLU A 75 8.02 -13.61 -4.82
C GLU A 75 7.37 -12.34 -5.39
N ILE A 76 6.41 -12.45 -6.33
CA ILE A 76 5.65 -11.31 -6.83
C ILE A 76 4.81 -10.66 -5.73
N GLY A 77 4.08 -11.47 -4.94
CA GLY A 77 3.24 -10.99 -3.86
C GLY A 77 4.05 -10.30 -2.77
N LEU A 78 5.10 -10.97 -2.29
CA LEU A 78 6.02 -10.42 -1.29
C LEU A 78 6.75 -9.16 -1.80
N GLY A 79 7.22 -9.20 -3.04
CA GLY A 79 7.89 -8.08 -3.70
C GLY A 79 7.00 -6.86 -3.83
N THR A 80 5.75 -7.05 -4.21
CA THR A 80 4.76 -5.97 -4.30
C THR A 80 4.55 -5.33 -2.93
N ILE A 81 4.31 -6.13 -1.88
CA ILE A 81 4.09 -5.63 -0.51
C ILE A 81 5.31 -4.87 0.03
N ILE A 82 6.50 -5.46 -0.08
CA ILE A 82 7.72 -4.86 0.48
C ILE A 82 8.11 -3.60 -0.33
N GLY A 83 7.97 -3.64 -1.65
CA GLY A 83 8.18 -2.49 -2.52
C GLY A 83 7.21 -1.35 -2.23
N SER A 84 5.91 -1.65 -2.08
CA SER A 84 4.88 -0.66 -1.72
C SER A 84 5.19 -0.05 -0.34
N ALA A 85 5.66 -0.85 0.61
CA ALA A 85 6.06 -0.34 1.91
C ALA A 85 7.21 0.68 1.83
N VAL A 86 8.23 0.42 0.99
CA VAL A 86 9.34 1.35 0.75
C VAL A 86 8.83 2.62 0.07
N PHE A 87 7.96 2.48 -0.93
CA PHE A 87 7.33 3.60 -1.63
C PHE A 87 6.50 4.48 -0.69
N ASN A 88 5.69 3.87 0.17
CA ASN A 88 4.85 4.59 1.14
C ASN A 88 5.69 5.40 2.11
N MET A 89 6.76 4.82 2.67
CA MET A 89 7.60 5.52 3.65
C MET A 89 8.46 6.62 3.05
N LEU A 90 8.96 6.45 1.82
CA LEU A 90 9.89 7.41 1.23
C LEU A 90 9.18 8.39 0.29
N VAL A 91 8.31 7.90 -0.58
CA VAL A 91 7.64 8.70 -1.61
C VAL A 91 6.38 9.35 -1.06
N ILE A 92 5.45 8.61 -0.47
CA ILE A 92 4.18 9.21 0.00
C ILE A 92 4.46 10.21 1.12
N VAL A 93 5.18 9.80 2.18
CA VAL A 93 5.57 10.73 3.26
C VAL A 93 6.41 11.90 2.73
N GLY A 94 7.31 11.64 1.79
CA GLY A 94 8.15 12.65 1.16
C GLY A 94 7.34 13.71 0.39
N VAL A 95 6.43 13.28 -0.48
CA VAL A 95 5.55 14.16 -1.25
C VAL A 95 4.59 14.92 -0.34
N VAL A 96 4.01 14.28 0.68
CA VAL A 96 3.16 14.94 1.68
C VAL A 96 3.91 16.09 2.35
N ALA A 97 5.17 15.87 2.76
CA ALA A 97 6.01 16.87 3.40
C ALA A 97 6.43 18.02 2.45
N VAL A 98 6.64 17.73 1.16
CA VAL A 98 6.95 18.73 0.12
C VAL A 98 5.74 19.61 -0.21
N ILE A 99 4.56 19.01 -0.35
CA ILE A 99 3.33 19.71 -0.74
C ILE A 99 2.95 20.77 0.29
N LYS A 100 2.94 20.40 1.57
CA LYS A 100 2.56 21.29 2.65
C LYS A 100 3.22 20.81 3.92
N LYS A 101 3.84 21.75 4.64
CA LYS A 101 4.46 21.47 5.94
C LYS A 101 3.46 20.77 6.87
N ALA A 102 3.72 19.49 7.16
CA ALA A 102 2.89 18.69 8.03
C ALA A 102 3.25 18.99 9.49
N VAL A 103 2.28 19.47 10.27
CA VAL A 103 2.42 19.65 11.71
C VAL A 103 1.71 18.48 12.36
N LEU A 104 2.48 17.67 13.09
CA LEU A 104 2.04 16.35 13.55
C LEU A 104 1.84 16.34 15.06
N LYS A 105 0.78 15.67 15.51
CA LYS A 105 0.64 15.30 16.92
C LYS A 105 1.51 14.11 17.24
N TRP A 106 2.21 14.17 18.37
CA TRP A 106 3.14 13.11 18.76
C TRP A 106 2.40 11.81 19.13
N GLN A 107 1.18 11.90 19.67
CA GLN A 107 0.41 10.73 20.13
C GLN A 107 0.12 9.73 18.99
N PRO A 108 -0.60 10.11 17.91
CA PRO A 108 -0.90 9.18 16.82
C PRO A 108 0.36 8.74 16.07
N ILE A 109 1.32 9.64 15.85
CA ILE A 109 2.56 9.29 15.14
C ILE A 109 3.42 8.30 15.94
N ALA A 110 3.57 8.49 17.25
CA ALA A 110 4.32 7.55 18.09
C ALA A 110 3.66 6.17 18.10
N ARG A 111 2.32 6.11 18.18
CA ARG A 111 1.53 4.88 18.07
C ARG A 111 1.82 4.17 16.74
N ASP A 112 1.69 4.88 15.62
CA ASP A 112 1.80 4.30 14.27
C ASP A 112 3.24 3.84 13.98
N LEU A 113 4.24 4.67 14.29
CA LEU A 113 5.65 4.32 14.10
C LEU A 113 6.08 3.16 15.00
N LEU A 114 5.57 3.07 16.24
CA LEU A 114 5.85 1.94 17.12
C LEU A 114 5.25 0.64 16.58
N SER A 115 3.98 0.66 16.18
CA SER A 115 3.32 -0.50 15.59
C SER A 115 4.04 -0.95 14.33
N TYR A 116 4.43 0.00 13.46
CA TYR A 116 5.15 -0.32 12.25
C TYR A 116 6.56 -0.88 12.50
N PHE A 117 7.29 -0.33 13.48
CA PHE A 117 8.59 -0.87 13.89
C PHE A 117 8.49 -2.33 14.37
N ILE A 118 7.47 -2.67 15.17
CA ILE A 118 7.19 -4.05 15.60
C ILE A 118 6.88 -4.93 14.38
N THR A 119 6.08 -4.44 13.43
CA THR A 119 5.75 -5.15 12.20
C THR A 119 6.99 -5.47 11.35
N ILE A 120 7.92 -4.53 11.18
CA ILE A 120 9.18 -4.80 10.45
C ILE A 120 10.06 -5.80 11.20
N ILE A 121 10.09 -5.78 12.54
CA ILE A 121 10.79 -6.81 13.31
C ILE A 121 10.23 -8.19 13.01
N LEU A 122 8.90 -8.35 13.04
CA LEU A 122 8.25 -9.63 12.71
C LEU A 122 8.58 -10.08 11.27
N LEU A 123 8.48 -9.16 10.30
CA LEU A 123 8.91 -9.42 8.93
C LEU A 123 10.37 -9.88 8.86
N SER A 124 11.26 -9.21 9.58
CA SER A 124 12.69 -9.53 9.59
C SER A 124 12.96 -10.90 10.19
N LEU A 125 12.26 -11.29 11.25
CA LEU A 125 12.39 -12.62 11.84
C LEU A 125 11.98 -13.73 10.86
N ILE A 126 10.88 -13.53 10.13
CA ILE A 126 10.44 -14.43 9.06
C ILE A 126 11.49 -14.53 7.95
N MET A 127 12.03 -13.37 7.54
CA MET A 127 13.08 -13.24 6.52
C MET A 127 14.46 -13.68 7.03
N LEU A 128 14.65 -13.98 8.31
CA LEU A 128 15.87 -14.63 8.81
C LEU A 128 15.68 -16.15 8.85
N ASN A 129 14.46 -16.61 9.13
CA ASN A 129 14.11 -18.02 9.11
C ASN A 129 14.10 -18.62 7.68
N GLY A 130 14.00 -17.78 6.64
CA GLY A 130 14.00 -18.26 5.24
C GLY A 130 12.74 -19.00 4.83
N SER A 131 11.72 -19.01 5.67
CA SER A 131 10.46 -19.68 5.40
C SER A 131 9.31 -19.05 6.18
N ILE A 132 8.11 -19.10 5.60
CA ILE A 132 6.85 -18.75 6.23
C ILE A 132 6.09 -20.05 6.50
N GLY A 133 5.94 -20.39 7.78
CA GLY A 133 5.12 -21.49 8.25
C GLY A 133 3.74 -21.05 8.73
N LEU A 134 2.97 -22.02 9.22
CA LEU A 134 1.60 -21.80 9.66
C LEU A 134 1.56 -20.92 10.92
N LEU A 135 2.50 -21.12 11.84
CA LEU A 135 2.59 -20.34 13.08
C LEU A 135 2.97 -18.89 12.79
N GLU A 136 3.90 -18.65 11.88
CA GLU A 136 4.30 -17.31 11.44
C GLU A 136 3.12 -16.60 10.78
N SER A 137 2.37 -17.28 9.91
CA SER A 137 1.20 -16.72 9.23
C SER A 137 0.08 -16.36 10.21
N LEU A 138 -0.22 -17.26 11.16
CA LEU A 138 -1.18 -17.00 12.23
C LEU A 138 -0.73 -15.86 13.15
N ALA A 139 0.56 -15.79 13.47
CA ALA A 139 1.12 -14.73 14.29
C ALA A 139 1.00 -13.37 13.61
N LEU A 140 1.32 -13.25 12.31
CA LEU A 140 1.14 -12.02 11.55
C LEU A 140 -0.33 -11.56 11.56
N PHE A 141 -1.26 -12.45 11.22
CA PHE A 141 -2.69 -12.13 11.20
C PHE A 141 -3.21 -11.74 12.59
N PHE A 142 -2.83 -12.47 13.63
CA PHE A 142 -3.21 -12.16 15.01
C PHE A 142 -2.62 -10.84 15.49
N MET A 143 -1.38 -10.54 15.12
CA MET A 143 -0.74 -9.25 15.42
C MET A 143 -1.48 -8.09 14.77
N TYR A 144 -2.10 -8.26 13.60
CA TYR A 144 -2.95 -7.22 13.02
C TYR A 144 -4.20 -6.97 13.87
N ILE A 145 -4.85 -8.03 14.38
CA ILE A 145 -6.00 -7.90 15.29
C ILE A 145 -5.57 -7.13 16.56
N LEU A 146 -4.41 -7.46 17.14
CA LEU A 146 -3.86 -6.74 18.28
C LEU A 146 -3.55 -5.27 17.95
N TYR A 147 -3.04 -4.99 16.75
CA TYR A 147 -2.80 -3.62 16.27
C TYR A 147 -4.11 -2.82 16.21
N ILE A 148 -5.18 -3.37 15.63
CA ILE A 148 -6.50 -2.72 15.59
C ILE A 148 -6.98 -2.40 17.01
N VAL A 149 -6.95 -3.40 17.90
CA VAL A 149 -7.32 -3.23 19.31
C VAL A 149 -6.47 -2.12 19.95
N PHE A 150 -5.15 -2.15 19.76
CA PHE A 150 -4.23 -1.14 20.27
C PHE A 150 -4.58 0.27 19.76
N VAL A 151 -4.90 0.43 18.47
CA VAL A 151 -5.32 1.71 17.88
C VAL A 151 -6.53 2.30 18.59
N PHE A 152 -7.55 1.48 18.85
CA PHE A 152 -8.77 1.91 19.57
C PHE A 152 -8.52 2.23 21.04
N PHE A 153 -7.71 1.43 21.74
CA PHE A 153 -7.39 1.66 23.15
C PHE A 153 -6.44 2.83 23.37
N TYR A 154 -5.45 3.02 22.48
CA TYR A 154 -4.45 4.08 22.60
C TYR A 154 -5.10 5.47 22.61
N GLN A 155 -6.13 5.69 21.79
CA GLN A 155 -6.87 6.95 21.78
C GLN A 155 -7.60 7.23 23.11
N ARG A 156 -8.04 6.19 23.83
CA ARG A 156 -8.64 6.35 25.17
C ARG A 156 -7.60 6.74 26.22
N ILE A 157 -6.38 6.22 26.11
CA ILE A 157 -5.29 6.45 27.08
C ILE A 157 -4.63 7.81 26.84
N PHE A 158 -4.40 8.19 25.58
CA PHE A 158 -3.73 9.43 25.19
C PHE A 158 -4.65 10.31 24.33
N PRO A 159 -5.69 10.94 24.93
CA PRO A 159 -6.61 11.79 24.20
C PRO A 159 -5.90 13.05 23.66
N TYR A 160 -6.30 13.49 22.47
CA TYR A 160 -5.87 14.76 21.88
C TYR A 160 -7.07 15.44 21.20
N LYS A 161 -6.98 16.76 20.97
CA LYS A 161 -8.05 17.53 20.32
C LYS A 161 -8.15 17.15 18.84
N ILE A 162 -9.25 16.48 18.51
CA ILE A 162 -9.73 16.16 17.17
C ILE A 162 -10.46 17.39 16.63
N LYS A 163 -10.17 17.84 15.41
CA LYS A 163 -10.88 18.99 14.84
C LYS A 163 -12.23 18.48 14.29
N PRO A 164 -13.37 19.04 14.71
CA PRO A 164 -14.66 18.60 14.21
C PRO A 164 -14.85 19.11 12.78
N ASP A 165 -14.47 18.30 11.79
CA ASP A 165 -14.90 18.29 10.36
C ASP A 165 -14.12 17.16 9.63
N GLU A 166 -14.09 15.98 10.25
CA GLU A 166 -13.03 14.96 10.08
C GLU A 166 -13.47 13.71 9.28
N PHE A 167 -14.33 13.88 8.29
CA PHE A 167 -14.45 12.96 7.16
C PHE A 167 -14.61 13.82 5.93
N VAL A 168 -13.62 13.83 5.05
CA VAL A 168 -13.68 14.60 3.83
C VAL A 168 -13.79 13.64 2.67
N GLU A 169 -14.99 13.62 2.10
CA GLU A 169 -15.18 13.31 0.68
C GLU A 169 -14.06 13.98 -0.10
N GLU A 170 -13.28 13.18 -0.82
CA GLU A 170 -12.32 13.66 -1.81
C GLU A 170 -13.05 14.51 -2.88
N ARG A 171 -13.30 15.79 -2.60
CA ARG A 171 -13.74 16.73 -3.64
C ARG A 171 -12.52 17.13 -4.43
N ASP A 172 -12.34 16.47 -5.58
CA ASP A 172 -11.38 16.89 -6.59
C ASP A 172 -11.52 18.40 -6.84
N THR A 173 -10.42 19.14 -6.77
CA THR A 173 -10.41 20.56 -7.16
C THR A 173 -10.78 20.70 -8.64
N PRO A 174 -11.60 21.69 -9.05
CA PRO A 174 -12.13 21.81 -10.42
C PRO A 174 -11.07 21.79 -11.54
N GLU A 175 -9.86 22.28 -11.24
CA GLU A 175 -8.76 22.43 -12.19
C GLU A 175 -8.15 21.09 -12.62
N ASN A 176 -7.90 20.17 -11.66
CA ASN A 176 -7.35 18.83 -11.93
C ASN A 176 -8.36 17.88 -12.59
N GLN A 177 -9.66 18.09 -12.33
CA GLN A 177 -10.74 17.35 -13.00
C GLN A 177 -10.82 17.67 -14.49
N SER A 178 -10.58 18.91 -14.91
CA SER A 178 -10.89 19.36 -16.28
C SER A 178 -10.09 18.66 -17.40
N LEU A 179 -8.82 18.32 -17.15
CA LEU A 179 -7.93 17.69 -18.14
C LEU A 179 -7.94 16.15 -18.07
N ILE A 180 -7.91 15.59 -16.86
CA ILE A 180 -7.91 14.13 -16.65
C ILE A 180 -9.33 13.57 -16.84
N ALA A 181 -10.36 14.13 -16.19
CA ALA A 181 -11.72 13.62 -16.29
C ALA A 181 -12.28 13.70 -17.73
N ARG A 182 -11.81 14.65 -18.56
CA ARG A 182 -12.26 14.74 -19.96
C ARG A 182 -11.80 13.56 -20.83
N LYS A 183 -10.63 12.95 -20.53
CA LYS A 183 -10.10 11.79 -21.27
C LYS A 183 -10.65 10.44 -20.79
N ILE A 184 -10.93 10.28 -19.50
CA ILE A 184 -11.44 9.01 -18.91
C ILE A 184 -12.97 8.93 -18.75
N LYS A 185 -13.70 9.97 -19.16
CA LYS A 185 -15.17 9.99 -19.24
C LYS A 185 -15.87 8.73 -19.76
N PRO A 186 -15.38 8.01 -20.80
CA PRO A 186 -16.02 6.75 -21.21
C PRO A 186 -15.85 5.63 -20.18
N VAL A 187 -14.67 5.53 -19.55
CA VAL A 187 -14.39 4.57 -18.47
C VAL A 187 -15.24 4.88 -17.25
N ASP A 188 -15.35 6.16 -16.89
CA ASP A 188 -16.20 6.60 -15.77
C ASP A 188 -17.66 6.20 -15.96
N ARG A 189 -18.21 6.41 -17.16
CA ARG A 189 -19.58 6.02 -17.50
C ARG A 189 -19.77 4.50 -17.44
N PHE A 190 -18.82 3.74 -17.95
CA PHE A 190 -18.89 2.28 -17.89
C PHE A 190 -18.85 1.76 -16.44
N LEU A 191 -17.96 2.29 -15.61
CA LEU A 191 -17.87 1.90 -14.20
C LEU A 191 -19.12 2.34 -13.43
N GLN A 192 -19.65 3.54 -13.67
CA GLN A 192 -20.91 3.97 -13.05
C GLN A 192 -22.11 3.10 -13.44
N TRP A 193 -22.08 2.49 -14.62
CA TRP A 193 -23.10 1.51 -15.03
C TRP A 193 -22.92 0.16 -14.33
N LEU A 194 -21.67 -0.22 -14.03
CA LEU A 194 -21.34 -1.49 -13.37
C LEU A 194 -21.63 -1.45 -11.85
N PHE A 195 -21.43 -0.31 -11.22
CA PHE A 195 -21.63 -0.13 -9.78
C PHE A 195 -23.06 0.32 -9.44
N PRO A 196 -23.65 -0.17 -8.32
CA PRO A 196 -24.90 0.36 -7.81
C PRO A 196 -24.70 1.76 -7.23
N ASP A 197 -25.81 2.49 -7.01
CA ASP A 197 -25.79 3.80 -6.34
C ASP A 197 -25.00 3.75 -5.02
N GLU A 198 -24.25 4.82 -4.73
CA GLU A 198 -23.41 4.97 -3.54
C GLU A 198 -24.15 4.77 -2.21
N LYS A 199 -25.48 4.97 -2.20
CA LYS A 199 -26.35 4.68 -1.06
C LYS A 199 -26.29 3.21 -0.62
N TYR A 200 -25.99 2.29 -1.54
CA TYR A 200 -25.81 0.86 -1.29
C TYR A 200 -24.33 0.51 -1.07
N TYR A 201 -23.72 1.13 -0.05
CA TYR A 201 -22.28 1.02 0.24
C TYR A 201 -21.77 -0.42 0.42
N LEU A 202 -22.57 -1.36 0.95
CA LEU A 202 -22.15 -2.77 1.10
C LEU A 202 -22.02 -3.51 -0.25
N PRO A 203 -23.03 -3.48 -1.14
CA PRO A 203 -22.85 -3.95 -2.51
C PRO A 203 -21.67 -3.31 -3.25
N VAL A 204 -21.51 -1.99 -3.14
CA VAL A 204 -20.36 -1.27 -3.74
C VAL A 204 -19.04 -1.83 -3.21
N PHE A 205 -18.93 -2.07 -1.90
CA PHE A 205 -17.75 -2.64 -1.25
C PHE A 205 -17.40 -4.02 -1.82
N PHE A 206 -18.36 -4.96 -1.86
CA PHE A 206 -18.09 -6.33 -2.35
C PHE A 206 -17.82 -6.38 -3.87
N ILE A 207 -18.54 -5.59 -4.67
CA ILE A 207 -18.28 -5.50 -6.12
C ILE A 207 -16.88 -4.93 -6.38
N SER A 208 -16.45 -3.93 -5.59
CA SER A 208 -15.09 -3.40 -5.68
C SER A 208 -14.04 -4.48 -5.44
N ILE A 209 -14.20 -5.29 -4.39
CA ILE A 209 -13.26 -6.39 -4.09
C ILE A 209 -13.16 -7.38 -5.26
N LEU A 210 -14.29 -7.75 -5.87
CA LEU A 210 -14.32 -8.66 -7.01
C LEU A 210 -13.58 -8.08 -8.22
N ILE A 211 -13.81 -6.81 -8.54
CA ILE A 211 -13.18 -6.14 -9.68
C ILE A 211 -11.68 -5.94 -9.41
N ILE A 212 -11.29 -5.47 -8.21
CA ILE A 212 -9.89 -5.32 -7.81
C ILE A 212 -9.15 -6.66 -7.91
N SER A 213 -9.78 -7.75 -7.45
CA SER A 213 -9.21 -9.10 -7.56
C SER A 213 -9.03 -9.53 -9.02
N GLY A 214 -10.04 -9.31 -9.87
CA GLY A 214 -9.95 -9.63 -11.31
C GLY A 214 -8.88 -8.83 -12.04
N LEU A 215 -8.72 -7.54 -11.74
CA LEU A 215 -7.68 -6.69 -12.33
C LEU A 215 -6.29 -7.07 -11.84
N SER A 216 -6.17 -7.50 -10.58
CA SER A 216 -4.92 -7.97 -9.99
C SER A 216 -4.42 -9.26 -10.65
N ILE A 217 -5.34 -10.16 -11.03
CA ILE A 217 -5.00 -11.34 -11.84
C ILE A 217 -4.35 -10.92 -13.15
N ILE A 218 -5.01 -10.03 -13.91
CA ILE A 218 -4.49 -9.53 -15.19
C ILE A 218 -3.11 -8.87 -15.01
N LEU A 219 -2.93 -8.13 -13.92
CA LEU A 219 -1.67 -7.46 -13.61
C LEU A 219 -0.53 -8.44 -13.37
N VAL A 220 -0.75 -9.48 -12.56
CA VAL A 220 0.26 -10.51 -12.27
C VAL A 220 0.58 -11.34 -13.51
N GLU A 221 -0.43 -11.78 -14.26
CA GLU A 221 -0.28 -12.47 -15.56
C GLU A 221 0.58 -11.68 -16.54
N SER A 222 0.25 -10.40 -16.69
CA SER A 222 0.96 -9.50 -17.61
C SER A 222 2.41 -9.27 -17.16
N THR A 223 2.64 -9.21 -15.84
CA THR A 223 3.99 -9.07 -15.27
C THR A 223 4.85 -10.28 -15.59
N ILE A 224 4.35 -11.50 -15.41
CA ILE A 224 5.10 -12.74 -15.69
C ILE A 224 5.52 -12.76 -17.17
N ILE A 225 4.59 -12.47 -18.09
CA ILE A 225 4.89 -12.41 -19.52
C ILE A 225 5.96 -11.35 -19.83
N ILE A 226 5.90 -10.19 -19.19
CA ILE A 226 6.91 -9.14 -19.42
C ILE A 226 8.26 -9.55 -18.85
N SER A 227 8.29 -10.10 -17.63
CA SER A 227 9.48 -10.64 -16.96
C SER A 227 10.22 -11.63 -17.85
N GLU A 228 9.50 -12.63 -18.37
CA GLU A 228 10.04 -13.62 -19.29
C GLU A 228 10.53 -13.01 -20.62
N ALA A 229 9.85 -11.98 -21.13
CA ALA A 229 10.21 -11.34 -22.40
C ALA A 229 11.53 -10.57 -22.32
N ILE A 230 11.75 -9.89 -21.19
CA ILE A 230 12.91 -9.00 -21.01
C ILE A 230 14.04 -9.66 -20.23
N GLY A 231 13.83 -10.87 -19.70
CA GLY A 231 14.83 -11.61 -18.92
C GLY A 231 15.12 -11.01 -17.54
N ILE A 232 14.22 -10.18 -17.01
CA ILE A 232 14.35 -9.58 -15.68
C ILE A 232 13.51 -10.40 -14.70
N PRO A 233 14.07 -10.88 -13.58
CA PRO A 233 13.31 -11.67 -12.61
C PRO A 233 12.04 -10.96 -12.11
N GLU A 234 10.95 -11.72 -11.99
CA GLU A 234 9.61 -11.22 -11.63
C GLU A 234 9.62 -10.36 -10.35
N ILE A 235 10.43 -10.75 -9.37
CA ILE A 235 10.62 -10.06 -8.10
C ILE A 235 11.06 -8.60 -8.26
N PHE A 236 11.96 -8.30 -9.21
CA PHE A 236 12.42 -6.93 -9.44
C PHE A 236 11.31 -6.07 -10.02
N ILE A 237 10.52 -6.63 -10.95
CA ILE A 237 9.37 -5.94 -11.51
C ILE A 237 8.31 -5.70 -10.42
N ALA A 238 8.13 -6.66 -9.51
CA ALA A 238 7.21 -6.55 -8.39
C ALA A 238 7.61 -5.45 -7.39
N ILE A 239 8.86 -5.44 -6.94
CA ILE A 239 9.39 -4.44 -5.98
C ILE A 239 9.40 -3.02 -6.57
N THR A 240 9.53 -2.89 -7.89
CA THR A 240 9.67 -1.58 -8.56
C THR A 240 8.39 -1.13 -9.26
N ILE A 241 8.00 -1.77 -10.36
CA ILE A 241 6.93 -1.31 -11.24
C ILE A 241 5.56 -1.60 -10.64
N ILE A 242 5.33 -2.82 -10.13
CA ILE A 242 4.03 -3.19 -9.56
C ILE A 242 3.77 -2.39 -8.30
N ALA A 243 4.70 -2.43 -7.34
CA ALA A 243 4.63 -1.68 -6.10
C ALA A 243 4.33 -0.18 -6.33
N VAL A 244 5.08 0.48 -7.23
CA VAL A 244 4.81 1.89 -7.56
C VAL A 244 3.41 2.04 -8.15
N GLY A 245 3.04 1.20 -9.10
CA GLY A 245 1.77 1.34 -9.82
C GLY A 245 0.55 1.15 -8.93
N THR A 246 0.58 0.21 -7.98
CA THR A 246 -0.51 0.01 -7.01
C THR A 246 -0.56 1.09 -5.93
N SER A 247 0.57 1.73 -5.60
CA SER A 247 0.63 2.82 -4.62
C SER A 247 0.48 4.25 -5.19
N ILE A 248 0.47 4.44 -6.52
CA ILE A 248 0.15 5.74 -7.15
C ILE A 248 -1.22 6.31 -6.72
N PRO A 249 -2.32 5.53 -6.69
CA PRO A 249 -3.60 5.94 -6.13
C PRO A 249 -3.46 6.60 -4.76
N ASP A 250 -2.71 5.96 -3.87
CA ASP A 250 -2.52 6.38 -2.49
C ASP A 250 -1.66 7.62 -2.40
N LEU A 251 -0.63 7.73 -3.25
CA LEU A 251 0.18 8.93 -3.38
C LEU A 251 -0.70 10.12 -3.76
N ILE A 252 -1.57 9.96 -4.75
CA ILE A 252 -2.47 11.03 -5.23
C ILE A 252 -3.45 11.41 -4.11
N SER A 253 -4.09 10.44 -3.49
CA SER A 253 -5.05 10.69 -2.38
C SER A 253 -4.36 11.38 -1.19
N SER A 254 -3.22 10.84 -0.75
CA SER A 254 -2.41 11.41 0.33
C SER A 254 -1.93 12.83 0.02
N ALA A 255 -1.54 13.10 -1.22
CA ALA A 255 -1.16 14.43 -1.70
C ALA A 255 -2.34 15.42 -1.63
N ILE A 256 -3.55 15.00 -2.03
CA ILE A 256 -4.77 15.81 -1.95
C ILE A 256 -5.09 16.14 -0.48
N VAL A 257 -5.10 15.13 0.40
CA VAL A 257 -5.35 15.29 1.84
C VAL A 257 -4.29 16.21 2.48
N ALA A 258 -3.02 16.08 2.08
CA ALA A 258 -1.95 16.96 2.53
C ALA A 258 -2.16 18.43 2.13
N ARG A 259 -2.57 18.70 0.88
CA ARG A 259 -2.89 20.08 0.41
C ARG A 259 -3.95 20.75 1.27
N GLN A 260 -4.94 19.97 1.70
CA GLN A 260 -6.02 20.43 2.58
C GLN A 260 -5.56 20.71 4.03
N GLY A 261 -4.27 20.50 4.35
CA GLY A 261 -3.73 20.71 5.69
C GLY A 261 -3.86 19.50 6.63
N ARG A 262 -4.23 18.34 6.10
CA ARG A 262 -4.40 17.08 6.84
C ARG A 262 -3.21 16.13 6.65
N GLY A 263 -1.99 16.66 6.64
CA GLY A 263 -0.77 15.86 6.46
C GLY A 263 -0.58 14.76 7.52
N GLU A 264 -1.13 14.93 8.73
CA GLU A 264 -1.14 13.90 9.76
C GLU A 264 -1.91 12.64 9.35
N MET A 265 -3.11 12.82 8.80
CA MET A 265 -3.94 11.72 8.30
C MET A 265 -3.26 11.00 7.14
N ALA A 266 -2.65 11.76 6.21
CA ALA A 266 -1.95 11.19 5.07
C ALA A 266 -0.76 10.32 5.49
N ILE A 267 0.04 10.77 6.47
CA ILE A 267 1.17 9.98 7.00
C ILE A 267 0.66 8.77 7.79
N SER A 268 -0.39 8.93 8.60
CA SER A 268 -1.00 7.83 9.35
C SER A 268 -1.57 6.75 8.42
N ASN A 269 -2.16 7.14 7.28
CA ASN A 269 -2.61 6.21 6.24
C ASN A 269 -1.43 5.46 5.60
N ALA A 270 -0.35 6.15 5.26
CA ALA A 270 0.85 5.52 4.67
C ALA A 270 1.47 4.48 5.63
N VAL A 271 1.62 4.82 6.91
CA VAL A 271 2.17 3.90 7.93
C VAL A 271 1.19 2.75 8.21
N GLY A 272 -0.11 3.05 8.34
CA GLY A 272 -1.15 2.05 8.56
C GLY A 272 -1.26 1.05 7.41
N SER A 273 -1.12 1.52 6.16
CA SER A 273 -1.12 0.67 4.96
C SER A 273 0.05 -0.32 5.02
N ASN A 274 1.24 0.14 5.37
CA ASN A 274 2.39 -0.76 5.52
C ASN A 274 2.21 -1.79 6.65
N VAL A 275 1.56 -1.41 7.75
CA VAL A 275 1.22 -2.36 8.82
C VAL A 275 0.24 -3.41 8.30
N PHE A 276 -0.78 -2.99 7.55
CA PHE A 276 -1.74 -3.90 6.92
C PHE A 276 -1.07 -4.81 5.88
N ASP A 277 -0.28 -4.27 4.97
CA ASP A 277 0.38 -5.00 3.89
C ASP A 277 1.29 -6.10 4.44
N ILE A 278 2.06 -5.81 5.48
CA ILE A 278 2.95 -6.82 6.05
C ILE A 278 2.17 -7.83 6.90
N LEU A 279 1.27 -7.39 7.78
CA LEU A 279 0.60 -8.32 8.71
C LEU A 279 -0.53 -9.13 8.05
N VAL A 280 -1.31 -8.49 7.18
CA VAL A 280 -2.43 -9.11 6.46
C VAL A 280 -2.02 -9.47 5.04
N GLY A 281 -1.37 -8.57 4.30
CA GLY A 281 -0.96 -8.83 2.92
C GLY A 281 0.03 -10.00 2.79
N ILE A 282 0.93 -10.23 3.75
CA ILE A 282 1.78 -11.44 3.77
C ILE A 282 1.08 -12.56 4.55
N GLY A 283 0.56 -12.25 5.73
CA GLY A 283 0.04 -13.25 6.67
C GLY A 283 -1.18 -14.01 6.15
N LEU A 284 -2.16 -13.31 5.56
CA LEU A 284 -3.41 -13.93 5.10
C LEU A 284 -3.21 -14.82 3.86
N PRO A 285 -2.52 -14.38 2.78
CA PRO A 285 -2.21 -15.26 1.67
C PRO A 285 -1.42 -16.49 2.08
N ALA A 286 -0.36 -16.32 2.89
CA ALA A 286 0.44 -17.45 3.37
C ALA A 286 -0.40 -18.42 4.21
N LEU A 287 -1.28 -17.91 5.08
CA LEU A 287 -2.21 -18.73 5.86
C LEU A 287 -3.14 -19.55 4.93
N ILE A 288 -3.73 -18.91 3.92
CA ILE A 288 -4.60 -19.59 2.95
C ILE A 288 -3.83 -20.71 2.24
N PHE A 289 -2.62 -20.44 1.76
CA PHE A 289 -1.78 -21.45 1.10
C PHE A 289 -1.53 -22.65 1.98
N LEU A 290 -1.09 -22.41 3.21
CA LEU A 290 -0.62 -23.44 4.12
C LEU A 290 -1.78 -24.28 4.64
N LEU A 291 -2.98 -23.71 4.76
CA LEU A 291 -4.19 -24.47 5.08
C LEU A 291 -4.63 -25.40 3.93
N ILE A 292 -4.39 -25.02 2.68
CA ILE A 292 -4.76 -25.82 1.51
C ILE A 292 -3.70 -26.88 1.18
N ASN A 293 -2.43 -26.48 1.17
CA ASN A 293 -1.31 -27.28 0.65
C ASN A 293 -0.43 -27.89 1.75
N GLY A 294 -0.48 -27.37 2.98
CA GLY A 294 0.45 -27.75 4.04
C GLY A 294 1.89 -27.26 3.80
N GLY A 295 2.82 -27.77 4.60
CA GLY A 295 4.26 -27.52 4.44
C GLY A 295 4.71 -26.13 4.93
N THR A 296 5.68 -25.56 4.22
CA THR A 296 6.27 -24.24 4.51
C THR A 296 6.54 -23.54 3.18
N ILE A 297 6.33 -22.24 3.15
CA ILE A 297 6.64 -21.41 2.00
C ILE A 297 8.10 -20.96 2.11
N LEU A 298 8.96 -21.29 1.16
CA LEU A 298 10.35 -20.84 1.16
C LEU A 298 10.45 -19.39 0.68
N VAL A 299 11.32 -18.61 1.32
CA VAL A 299 11.51 -17.20 1.00
C VAL A 299 12.98 -16.91 0.77
N ASN A 300 13.29 -16.21 -0.32
CA ASN A 300 14.65 -15.82 -0.64
C ASN A 300 15.06 -14.55 0.13
N ASN A 301 15.73 -14.74 1.26
CA ASN A 301 16.12 -13.68 2.18
C ASN A 301 17.05 -12.64 1.57
N GLU A 302 17.96 -13.04 0.67
CA GLU A 302 18.98 -12.14 0.10
C GLU A 302 18.34 -11.04 -0.75
N ARG A 303 17.23 -11.36 -1.42
CA ARG A 303 16.51 -10.43 -2.31
C ARG A 303 15.71 -9.37 -1.55
N PHE A 304 15.22 -9.68 -0.35
CA PHE A 304 14.40 -8.76 0.44
C PHE A 304 15.19 -7.93 1.46
N LEU A 305 16.42 -8.35 1.80
CA LEU A 305 17.24 -7.69 2.81
C LEU A 305 17.49 -6.19 2.53
N PRO A 306 17.82 -5.74 1.31
CA PRO A 306 18.02 -4.32 1.02
C PRO A 306 16.77 -3.49 1.35
N SER A 307 15.60 -3.95 0.94
CA SER A 307 14.32 -3.29 1.22
C SER A 307 14.05 -3.21 2.72
N ILE A 308 14.26 -4.29 3.48
CA ILE A 308 14.06 -4.31 4.94
C ILE A 308 14.97 -3.29 5.64
N VAL A 309 16.25 -3.19 5.21
CA VAL A 309 17.19 -2.19 5.75
C VAL A 309 16.71 -0.77 5.45
N VAL A 310 16.22 -0.52 4.23
CA VAL A 310 15.62 0.78 3.86
C VAL A 310 14.38 1.09 4.68
N LEU A 311 13.52 0.09 4.97
CA LEU A 311 12.34 0.27 5.80
C LEU A 311 12.72 0.69 7.23
N PHE A 312 13.64 -0.02 7.90
CA PHE A 312 14.14 0.40 9.22
C PHE A 312 14.81 1.78 9.18
N GLY A 313 15.63 2.03 8.16
CA GLY A 313 16.27 3.31 7.93
C GLY A 313 15.25 4.44 7.78
N SER A 314 14.16 4.22 7.04
CA SER A 314 13.11 5.21 6.82
C SER A 314 12.40 5.59 8.12
N ILE A 315 12.05 4.62 8.99
CA ILE A 315 11.46 4.91 10.32
C ILE A 315 12.43 5.75 11.14
N LEU A 316 13.70 5.34 11.22
CA LEU A 316 14.70 6.04 12.02
C LEU A 316 14.89 7.48 11.54
N ILE A 317 15.03 7.67 10.22
CA ILE A 317 15.20 8.99 9.60
C ILE A 317 13.98 9.87 9.88
N ILE A 318 12.77 9.36 9.66
CA ILE A 318 11.53 10.11 9.92
C ILE A 318 11.43 10.47 11.40
N PHE A 319 11.70 9.53 12.30
CA PHE A 319 11.66 9.79 13.74
C PHE A 319 12.67 10.86 14.16
N VAL A 320 13.91 10.81 13.66
CA VAL A 320 14.94 11.82 13.91
C VAL A 320 14.51 13.19 13.37
N PHE A 321 13.97 13.24 12.15
CA PHE A 321 13.43 14.49 11.59
C PHE A 321 12.32 15.08 12.45
N LEU A 322 11.41 14.25 12.98
CA LEU A 322 10.36 14.70 13.87
C LEU A 322 10.92 15.28 15.18
N LEU A 323 11.94 14.65 15.78
CA LEU A 323 12.57 15.15 16.99
C LEU A 323 13.27 16.50 16.77
N ILE A 324 14.08 16.61 15.73
CA ILE A 324 14.85 17.84 15.41
C ILE A 324 13.89 18.99 15.09
N ASN A 325 12.84 18.73 14.31
CA ASN A 325 11.92 19.76 13.83
C ASN A 325 10.69 19.99 14.73
N ARG A 326 10.69 19.42 15.95
CA ARG A 326 9.59 19.52 16.92
C ARG A 326 8.23 19.13 16.33
N TRP A 327 8.16 17.89 15.82
CA TRP A 327 7.00 17.24 15.23
C TRP A 327 6.48 17.92 13.96
N LYS A 328 7.41 18.36 13.11
CA LYS A 328 7.10 18.98 11.82
C LYS A 328 7.92 18.33 10.72
N LEU A 329 7.29 18.00 9.60
CA LEU A 329 7.96 17.59 8.37
C LEU A 329 7.71 18.64 7.30
N GLY A 330 8.77 19.11 6.65
CA GLY A 330 8.70 20.10 5.58
C GLY A 330 9.42 19.65 4.32
N ILE A 331 9.62 20.63 3.44
CA ILE A 331 10.17 20.39 2.10
C ILE A 331 11.56 19.74 2.15
N LYS A 332 12.42 20.15 3.10
CA LYS A 332 13.79 19.63 3.19
C LYS A 332 13.79 18.14 3.52
N GLU A 333 13.02 17.74 4.51
CA GLU A 333 12.87 16.36 4.93
C GLU A 333 12.22 15.53 3.82
N GLY A 334 11.19 16.08 3.16
CA GLY A 334 10.51 15.40 2.07
C GLY A 334 11.39 15.16 0.84
N VAL A 335 12.15 16.17 0.40
CA VAL A 335 13.13 16.01 -0.70
C VAL A 335 14.20 14.98 -0.35
N PHE A 336 14.65 14.96 0.90
CA PHE A 336 15.63 13.96 1.35
C PHE A 336 15.10 12.53 1.25
N LEU A 337 13.85 12.27 1.68
CA LEU A 337 13.21 10.96 1.54
C LEU A 337 13.06 10.55 0.07
N LEU A 338 12.68 11.49 -0.81
CA LEU A 338 12.56 11.23 -2.26
C LEU A 338 13.91 10.89 -2.90
N ILE A 339 15.00 11.55 -2.48
CA ILE A 339 16.36 11.23 -2.96
C ILE A 339 16.74 9.80 -2.53
N ILE A 340 16.46 9.41 -1.29
CA ILE A 340 16.71 8.03 -0.82
C ILE A 340 15.96 7.02 -1.68
N TYR A 341 14.69 7.30 -2.01
CA TYR A 341 13.91 6.40 -2.88
C TYR A 341 14.52 6.28 -4.28
N LEU A 342 14.97 7.39 -4.87
CA LEU A 342 15.66 7.35 -6.17
C LEU A 342 16.95 6.53 -6.10
N LEU A 343 17.73 6.68 -5.03
CA LEU A 343 18.94 5.88 -4.81
C LEU A 343 18.61 4.38 -4.64
N PHE A 344 17.53 4.07 -3.92
CA PHE A 344 17.03 2.70 -3.77
C PHE A 344 16.65 2.09 -5.13
N ILE A 345 15.88 2.79 -5.96
CA ILE A 345 15.52 2.29 -7.30
C ILE A 345 16.75 2.11 -8.19
N VAL A 346 17.70 3.04 -8.17
CA VAL A 346 18.96 2.89 -8.93
C VAL A 346 19.75 1.67 -8.45
N TRP A 347 19.77 1.41 -7.14
CA TRP A 347 20.41 0.22 -6.57
C TRP A 347 19.72 -1.07 -7.03
N GLU A 348 18.39 -1.14 -6.93
CA GLU A 348 17.61 -2.31 -7.36
C GLU A 348 17.81 -2.60 -8.85
N ILE A 349 17.71 -1.58 -9.71
CA ILE A 349 17.95 -1.72 -11.16
C ILE A 349 19.37 -2.20 -11.42
N ARG A 350 20.38 -1.64 -10.75
CA ARG A 350 21.77 -2.10 -10.90
C ARG A 350 21.93 -3.56 -10.47
N GLY A 351 21.22 -4.00 -9.43
CA GLY A 351 21.20 -5.39 -8.97
C GLY A 351 20.77 -6.37 -10.06
N VAL A 352 19.81 -5.99 -10.91
CA VAL A 352 19.38 -6.79 -12.07
C VAL A 352 20.53 -7.07 -13.03
N TRP A 353 21.33 -6.05 -13.37
CA TRP A 353 22.39 -6.13 -14.38
C TRP A 353 23.70 -6.76 -13.88
N LEU A 354 23.83 -6.99 -12.57
CA LEU A 354 25.01 -7.62 -11.96
C LEU A 354 24.81 -9.10 -11.63
N MET A 355 23.65 -9.66 -11.99
CA MET A 355 23.32 -11.08 -11.80
C MET A 355 23.68 -11.97 -13.00
N ASP A 356 24.19 -11.38 -14.09
CA ASP A 356 24.94 -12.05 -15.16
C ASP A 356 26.45 -12.03 -14.86
#